data_AF-A0A936N2G5-F1
#
_entry.id   AF-A0A936N2G5-F1
#
_cell.length_a   1.000
_cell.length_b   1.000
_cell.length_c   1.000
_cell.angle_alpha   90.00
_cell.angle_beta   90.00
_cell.angle_gamma   90.00
#
_symmetry.space_group_name_H-M   'P 1'
#
loop_
_entity.id
_entity.type
_entity.pdbx_description
1 polymer ?
#
loop_
_entity_poly.entity_id
_entity_poly.type
_entity_poly.pdbx_seq_one_letter_code
_entity_poly.pdbx_strand_id
1 'polypeptide(L)'
;MRFFIAQSQSPSLNWAHGIGESNTDLGMSIVTDPSGNVYTTGRFQDTVDFDPGINTFSIVSAGYDDAYVLKLSASGNFIWAIKFGGASFDAGYRIALDGIGNIYVSGIFRGTCDFDPGPGVTNLISNGVSESDVFIVKLDASGNFIWAKNVGSSGSDYAYGLFINQIGDVYVSGNFFNTIDLDPGPAIFTATSNGSEDVFLLKLNSIGDFLWAATFGSTGKDGGSTVACDQFGNVYLSGYFQFTIDFDPGPGTSTLSSVSGWQDIFLIKLDNAGNFIWAKSYGGSGIDNCLSMRIDQLNNIYCTGYFHDIVDFDPGPGIMNLPSAGLQDNYILKLDPSGDFVWVKTYGSIGDDFGTSFV
;
A
#
# COMPACT_ATOMS: atom_id res chain seq x y z
N MET A 1 47.77 -11.04 -6.26
CA MET A 1 46.90 -9.92 -6.65
C MET A 1 45.83 -10.49 -7.56
N ARG A 2 44.59 -10.65 -7.07
CA ARG A 2 43.46 -11.10 -7.90
C ARG A 2 42.52 -9.90 -8.03
N PHE A 3 42.36 -9.41 -9.25
CA PHE A 3 41.34 -8.42 -9.57
C PHE A 3 40.04 -9.18 -9.87
N PHE A 4 38.95 -8.76 -9.24
CA PHE A 4 37.60 -9.14 -9.68
C PHE A 4 37.10 -8.03 -10.59
N ILE A 5 36.77 -8.39 -11.84
CA ILE A 5 35.92 -7.57 -12.70
C ILE A 5 34.51 -8.13 -12.51
N ALA A 6 33.64 -7.37 -11.86
CA ALA A 6 32.21 -7.63 -11.88
C ALA A 6 31.61 -6.79 -13.01
N GLN A 7 31.10 -7.46 -14.04
CA GLN A 7 30.30 -6.84 -15.09
C GLN A 7 28.85 -7.16 -14.76
N SER A 8 28.07 -6.20 -14.27
CA SER A 8 26.62 -6.30 -14.34
C SER A 8 26.21 -6.05 -15.79
N GLN A 9 25.28 -6.83 -16.33
CA GLN A 9 24.67 -6.47 -17.61
C GLN A 9 24.02 -5.10 -17.44
N SER A 10 24.33 -4.17 -18.34
CA SER A 10 23.55 -2.93 -18.44
C SER A 10 22.12 -3.34 -18.80
N PRO A 11 21.11 -3.01 -17.97
CA PRO A 11 19.73 -3.28 -18.34
C PRO A 11 19.42 -2.58 -19.67
N SER A 12 18.93 -3.33 -20.65
CA SER A 12 18.42 -2.75 -21.89
C SER A 12 17.01 -2.22 -21.63
N LEU A 13 16.81 -0.91 -21.80
CA LEU A 13 15.48 -0.32 -21.76
C LEU A 13 14.68 -0.82 -22.98
N ASN A 14 13.61 -1.58 -22.74
CA ASN A 14 12.72 -2.02 -23.82
C ASN A 14 11.84 -0.87 -24.30
N TRP A 15 11.09 -0.25 -23.38
CA TRP A 15 10.26 0.91 -23.64
C TRP A 15 10.08 1.75 -22.36
N ALA A 16 9.73 3.03 -22.55
CA ALA A 16 9.25 3.92 -21.52
C ALA A 16 8.22 4.85 -22.16
N HIS A 17 7.06 5.00 -21.52
CA HIS A 17 5.98 5.87 -22.00
C HIS A 17 5.59 6.84 -20.89
N GLY A 18 5.42 8.12 -21.25
CA GLY A 18 4.74 9.10 -20.41
C GLY A 18 3.28 9.17 -20.82
N ILE A 19 2.37 9.02 -19.86
CA ILE A 19 0.92 9.15 -20.05
C ILE A 19 0.46 10.23 -19.08
N GLY A 20 -0.13 11.30 -19.59
CA GLY A 20 -0.55 12.47 -18.82
C GLY A 20 -0.65 13.71 -19.70
N GLU A 21 -1.39 14.70 -19.22
CA GLU A 21 -1.70 15.97 -19.86
C GLU A 21 -1.30 17.14 -18.94
N SER A 22 -1.94 18.31 -19.11
CA SER A 22 -1.54 19.55 -18.41
C SER A 22 -1.89 19.60 -16.92
N ASN A 23 -2.72 18.69 -16.42
CA ASN A 23 -3.19 18.65 -15.04
C ASN A 23 -2.61 17.44 -14.27
N THR A 24 -3.18 17.10 -13.11
CA THR A 24 -2.55 16.10 -12.23
C THR A 24 -2.79 14.68 -12.73
N ASP A 25 -1.72 14.04 -13.23
CA ASP A 25 -1.73 12.65 -13.66
C ASP A 25 -0.62 11.88 -12.94
N LEU A 26 -1.00 10.95 -12.07
CA LEU A 26 -0.06 10.20 -11.24
C LEU A 26 -0.32 8.70 -11.35
N GLY A 27 0.72 7.95 -11.76
CA GLY A 27 0.78 6.51 -11.56
C GLY A 27 1.19 6.18 -10.14
N MET A 28 0.35 5.43 -9.41
CA MET A 28 0.54 5.14 -7.98
C MET A 28 0.97 3.70 -7.70
N SER A 29 0.61 2.76 -8.57
CA SER A 29 0.97 1.35 -8.42
C SER A 29 0.98 0.62 -9.77
N ILE A 30 1.80 -0.42 -9.86
CA ILE A 30 2.04 -1.22 -11.06
C ILE A 30 2.17 -2.70 -10.69
N VAL A 31 1.61 -3.58 -11.51
CA VAL A 31 1.73 -5.03 -11.39
C VAL A 31 1.80 -5.67 -12.78
N THR A 32 2.39 -6.87 -12.87
CA THR A 32 2.46 -7.63 -14.12
C THR A 32 1.79 -8.99 -13.99
N ASP A 33 1.16 -9.43 -15.07
CA ASP A 33 0.71 -10.83 -15.18
C ASP A 33 1.85 -11.77 -15.67
N PRO A 34 1.66 -13.10 -15.63
CA PRO A 34 2.68 -14.05 -16.12
C PRO A 34 3.00 -13.95 -17.63
N SER A 35 2.15 -13.29 -18.42
CA SER A 35 2.42 -13.00 -19.84
C SER A 35 3.25 -11.73 -20.03
N GLY A 36 3.57 -11.02 -18.94
CA GLY A 36 4.29 -9.77 -18.94
C GLY A 36 3.42 -8.55 -19.25
N ASN A 37 2.09 -8.69 -19.32
CA ASN A 37 1.23 -7.51 -19.47
C ASN A 37 1.32 -6.67 -18.20
N VAL A 38 1.34 -5.36 -18.38
CA VAL A 38 1.52 -4.37 -17.32
C VAL A 38 0.17 -3.76 -16.98
N TYR A 39 -0.13 -3.66 -15.69
CA TYR A 39 -1.33 -3.03 -15.17
C TYR A 39 -0.91 -1.90 -14.24
N THR A 40 -1.45 -0.70 -14.45
CA THR A 40 -1.21 0.46 -13.58
C THR A 40 -2.52 1.03 -13.05
N THR A 41 -2.45 1.63 -11.87
CA THR A 41 -3.54 2.45 -11.32
C THR A 41 -2.98 3.76 -10.77
N GLY A 42 -3.87 4.72 -10.55
CA GLY A 42 -3.49 6.05 -10.13
C GLY A 42 -4.69 6.99 -10.12
N ARG A 43 -4.41 8.28 -10.34
CA ARG A 43 -5.42 9.32 -10.53
C ARG A 43 -5.10 10.18 -11.75
N PHE A 44 -6.13 10.71 -12.40
CA PHE A 44 -6.01 11.61 -13.53
C PHE A 44 -7.10 12.68 -13.47
N GLN A 45 -6.85 13.85 -14.07
CA GLN A 45 -7.78 14.97 -14.09
C GLN A 45 -8.07 15.43 -15.52
N ASP A 46 -9.33 15.78 -15.80
CA ASP A 46 -9.84 16.17 -17.11
C ASP A 46 -9.72 15.04 -18.15
N THR A 47 -9.30 15.36 -19.38
CA THR A 47 -9.19 14.41 -20.48
C THR A 47 -7.75 13.95 -20.62
N VAL A 48 -7.51 12.64 -20.56
CA VAL A 48 -6.19 12.02 -20.74
C VAL A 48 -6.26 10.95 -21.82
N ASP A 49 -5.27 10.94 -22.72
CA ASP A 49 -5.05 9.85 -23.66
C ASP A 49 -4.25 8.71 -23.00
N PHE A 50 -4.90 7.56 -22.84
CA PHE A 50 -4.30 6.37 -22.22
C PHE A 50 -3.64 5.42 -23.23
N ASP A 51 -3.69 5.71 -24.54
CA ASP A 51 -2.93 4.95 -25.54
C ASP A 51 -1.54 5.60 -25.74
N PRO A 52 -0.43 4.97 -25.30
CA PRO A 52 0.90 5.53 -25.50
C PRO A 52 1.41 5.42 -26.96
N GLY A 53 0.60 4.85 -27.87
CA GLY A 53 0.91 4.65 -29.28
C GLY A 53 0.57 5.86 -30.16
N ILE A 54 0.32 5.58 -31.45
CA ILE A 54 -0.06 6.60 -32.44
C ILE A 54 -1.56 6.87 -32.50
N ASN A 55 -2.36 5.98 -31.91
CA ASN A 55 -3.80 6.14 -31.81
C ASN A 55 -4.12 6.87 -30.51
N THR A 56 -5.39 7.23 -30.35
CA THR A 56 -5.88 7.93 -29.16
C THR A 56 -6.94 7.09 -28.47
N PHE A 57 -6.82 6.91 -27.16
CA PHE A 57 -7.87 6.40 -26.28
C PHE A 57 -8.08 7.38 -25.11
N SER A 58 -8.90 8.39 -25.34
CA SER A 58 -9.14 9.44 -24.34
C SER A 58 -10.24 9.06 -23.36
N ILE A 59 -9.95 9.19 -22.06
CA ILE A 59 -10.92 9.09 -20.97
C ILE A 59 -11.07 10.49 -20.35
N VAL A 60 -12.29 10.84 -19.92
CA VAL A 60 -12.58 12.10 -19.22
C VAL A 60 -12.96 11.81 -17.77
N SER A 61 -12.38 12.51 -16.79
CA SER A 61 -12.79 12.40 -15.38
C SER A 61 -14.22 12.94 -15.18
N ALA A 62 -14.95 12.42 -14.18
CA ALA A 62 -16.34 12.79 -13.90
C ALA A 62 -16.43 14.06 -13.04
N GLY A 63 -15.32 14.50 -12.46
CA GLY A 63 -15.21 15.68 -11.62
C GLY A 63 -13.79 16.18 -11.50
N TYR A 64 -13.21 16.10 -10.30
CA TYR A 64 -11.80 16.41 -10.09
C TYR A 64 -10.95 15.26 -10.64
N ASP A 65 -10.44 14.43 -9.74
CA ASP A 65 -9.51 13.37 -10.06
C ASP A 65 -10.28 12.06 -9.98
N ASP A 66 -10.18 11.24 -11.02
CA ASP A 66 -10.77 9.91 -11.04
C ASP A 66 -9.68 8.85 -10.95
N ALA A 67 -10.00 7.72 -10.33
CA ALA A 67 -9.15 6.54 -10.35
C ALA A 67 -9.19 5.86 -11.72
N TYR A 68 -8.09 5.21 -12.12
CA TYR A 68 -8.04 4.46 -13.37
C TYR A 68 -7.40 3.07 -13.20
N VAL A 69 -7.65 2.19 -14.16
CA VAL A 69 -6.78 1.04 -14.45
C VAL A 69 -6.42 1.08 -15.92
N LEU A 70 -5.11 0.99 -16.20
CA LEU A 70 -4.57 0.87 -17.55
C LEU A 70 -3.91 -0.50 -17.68
N LYS A 71 -4.20 -1.21 -18.76
CA LYS A 71 -3.50 -2.43 -19.16
C LYS A 71 -2.72 -2.20 -20.46
N LEU A 72 -1.42 -2.46 -20.41
CA LEU A 72 -0.51 -2.50 -21.56
C LEU A 72 -0.01 -3.93 -21.79
N SER A 73 0.36 -4.24 -23.04
CA SER A 73 1.03 -5.50 -23.35
C SER A 73 2.45 -5.53 -22.79
N ALA A 74 3.09 -6.71 -22.79
CA ALA A 74 4.51 -6.84 -22.45
C ALA A 74 5.45 -5.95 -23.30
N SER A 75 5.01 -5.59 -24.51
CA SER A 75 5.71 -4.69 -25.42
C SER A 75 5.34 -3.21 -25.26
N GLY A 76 4.51 -2.86 -24.27
CA GLY A 76 4.11 -1.47 -23.99
C GLY A 76 2.94 -0.96 -24.84
N ASN A 77 2.30 -1.82 -25.63
CA ASN A 77 1.16 -1.39 -26.47
C ASN A 77 -0.12 -1.32 -25.64
N PHE A 78 -0.98 -0.34 -25.95
CA PHE A 78 -2.31 -0.24 -25.34
C PHE A 78 -3.14 -1.51 -25.53
N ILE A 79 -3.82 -1.95 -24.46
CA ILE A 79 -4.84 -3.01 -24.52
C ILE A 79 -6.21 -2.43 -24.17
N TRP A 80 -6.34 -1.85 -22.97
CA TRP A 80 -7.55 -1.16 -22.53
C TRP A 80 -7.24 -0.24 -21.35
N ALA A 81 -8.11 0.74 -21.11
CA ALA A 81 -8.13 1.53 -19.89
C ALA A 81 -9.59 1.75 -19.45
N ILE A 82 -9.79 1.82 -18.14
CA ILE A 82 -11.08 2.06 -17.48
C ILE A 82 -10.88 3.08 -16.36
N LYS A 83 -11.96 3.77 -15.99
CA LYS A 83 -11.98 4.69 -14.85
C LYS A 83 -13.05 4.30 -13.84
N PHE A 84 -12.85 4.75 -12.60
CA PHE A 84 -13.87 4.79 -11.56
C PHE A 84 -13.73 6.13 -10.86
N GLY A 85 -14.84 6.81 -10.63
CA GLY A 85 -14.84 8.13 -10.01
C GLY A 85 -16.21 8.79 -10.05
N GLY A 86 -16.44 9.67 -9.09
CA GLY A 86 -17.61 10.52 -8.97
C GLY A 86 -17.31 11.96 -9.36
N ALA A 87 -18.06 12.89 -8.79
CA ALA A 87 -17.86 14.33 -9.04
C ALA A 87 -16.69 14.92 -8.23
N SER A 88 -16.05 14.14 -7.37
CA SER A 88 -15.08 14.61 -6.36
C SER A 88 -13.68 14.05 -6.63
N PHE A 89 -12.85 13.95 -5.58
CA PHE A 89 -11.51 13.39 -5.65
C PHE A 89 -11.54 11.90 -5.35
N ASP A 90 -11.08 11.11 -6.31
CA ASP A 90 -11.00 9.66 -6.26
C ASP A 90 -9.62 9.22 -6.81
N ALA A 91 -8.98 8.26 -6.15
CA ALA A 91 -7.64 7.84 -6.52
C ALA A 91 -7.40 6.36 -6.22
N GLY A 92 -6.88 5.62 -7.21
CA GLY A 92 -6.36 4.27 -7.01
C GLY A 92 -4.93 4.33 -6.46
N TYR A 93 -4.68 3.70 -5.32
CA TYR A 93 -3.37 3.70 -4.66
C TYR A 93 -2.60 2.41 -4.82
N ARG A 94 -3.28 1.27 -4.90
CA ARG A 94 -2.66 -0.05 -5.08
C ARG A 94 -3.44 -0.88 -6.07
N ILE A 95 -2.71 -1.65 -6.87
CA ILE A 95 -3.26 -2.67 -7.77
C ILE A 95 -2.59 -4.01 -7.51
N ALA A 96 -3.37 -5.08 -7.51
CA ALA A 96 -2.89 -6.45 -7.36
C ALA A 96 -3.66 -7.40 -8.29
N LEU A 97 -3.05 -8.53 -8.64
CA LEU A 97 -3.67 -9.59 -9.41
C LEU A 97 -3.76 -10.87 -8.57
N ASP A 98 -4.86 -11.62 -8.71
CA ASP A 98 -4.89 -13.00 -8.22
C ASP A 98 -4.29 -14.00 -9.22
N GLY A 99 -4.22 -15.27 -8.83
CA GLY A 99 -3.62 -16.33 -9.65
C GLY A 99 -4.34 -16.63 -10.97
N ILE A 100 -5.57 -16.14 -11.15
CA ILE A 100 -6.33 -16.27 -12.41
C ILE A 100 -6.43 -14.95 -13.18
N GLY A 101 -5.76 -13.90 -12.70
CA GLY A 101 -5.67 -12.60 -13.35
C GLY A 101 -6.84 -11.66 -13.07
N ASN A 102 -7.68 -11.94 -12.06
CA ASN A 102 -8.61 -10.91 -11.58
C ASN A 102 -7.82 -9.76 -10.98
N ILE A 103 -8.37 -8.56 -11.13
CA ILE A 103 -7.71 -7.31 -10.78
C ILE A 103 -8.35 -6.76 -9.53
N TYR A 104 -7.53 -6.35 -8.57
CA TYR A 104 -7.97 -5.73 -7.33
C TYR A 104 -7.34 -4.35 -7.26
N VAL A 105 -8.16 -3.34 -7.01
CA VAL A 105 -7.69 -1.97 -6.79
C VAL A 105 -8.21 -1.49 -5.44
N SER A 106 -7.34 -0.89 -4.65
CA SER A 106 -7.72 -0.15 -3.45
C SER A 106 -7.26 1.29 -3.55
N GLY A 107 -8.00 2.17 -2.89
CA GLY A 107 -7.75 3.60 -2.95
C GLY A 107 -8.74 4.37 -2.11
N ILE A 108 -8.95 5.63 -2.47
CA ILE A 108 -9.90 6.51 -1.79
C ILE A 108 -10.90 7.11 -2.76
N PHE A 109 -12.09 7.43 -2.26
CA PHE A 109 -13.13 8.12 -3.01
C PHE A 109 -13.89 9.12 -2.13
N ARG A 110 -14.58 10.09 -2.75
CA ARG A 110 -15.36 11.12 -2.03
C ARG A 110 -16.77 11.28 -2.63
N GLY A 111 -17.77 11.30 -1.75
CA GLY A 111 -19.17 11.41 -2.13
C GLY A 111 -19.68 10.10 -2.73
N THR A 112 -20.42 10.18 -3.84
CA THR A 112 -20.94 9.00 -4.53
C THR A 112 -20.10 8.69 -5.76
N CYS A 113 -19.64 7.45 -5.87
CA CYS A 113 -18.85 6.96 -7.00
C CYS A 113 -19.46 5.66 -7.54
N ASP A 114 -19.55 5.55 -8.86
CA ASP A 114 -19.90 4.32 -9.55
C ASP A 114 -18.63 3.50 -9.82
N PHE A 115 -18.61 2.28 -9.30
CA PHE A 115 -17.48 1.36 -9.43
C PHE A 115 -17.67 0.31 -10.53
N ASP A 116 -18.78 0.32 -11.26
CA ASP A 116 -18.95 -0.51 -12.46
C ASP A 116 -18.43 0.25 -13.71
N PRO A 117 -17.30 -0.15 -14.32
CA PRO A 117 -16.81 0.47 -15.55
C PRO A 117 -17.65 0.12 -16.80
N GLY A 118 -18.63 -0.79 -16.66
CA GLY A 118 -19.54 -1.23 -17.72
C GLY A 118 -20.84 -0.41 -17.79
N PRO A 119 -21.91 -0.98 -18.37
CA PRO A 119 -23.21 -0.31 -18.48
C PRO A 119 -24.08 -0.42 -17.21
N GLY A 120 -23.63 -1.19 -16.21
CA GLY A 120 -24.30 -1.28 -14.91
C GLY A 120 -24.03 -0.05 -14.04
N VAL A 121 -24.57 -0.06 -12.83
CA VAL A 121 -24.34 0.99 -11.83
C VAL A 121 -24.14 0.31 -10.49
N THR A 122 -22.96 0.51 -9.89
CA THR A 122 -22.66 0.08 -8.53
C THR A 122 -22.12 1.25 -7.73
N ASN A 123 -23.05 2.02 -7.16
CA ASN A 123 -22.72 3.18 -6.34
C ASN A 123 -22.26 2.77 -4.94
N LEU A 124 -21.09 3.29 -4.54
CA LEU A 124 -20.71 3.41 -3.13
C LEU A 124 -20.81 4.88 -2.71
N ILE A 125 -20.99 5.10 -1.42
CA ILE A 125 -21.15 6.44 -0.83
C ILE A 125 -20.17 6.55 0.34
N SER A 126 -19.33 7.58 0.35
CA SER A 126 -18.44 7.86 1.48
C SER A 126 -19.23 8.37 2.69
N ASN A 127 -18.80 8.00 3.89
CA ASN A 127 -19.46 8.34 5.14
C ASN A 127 -19.30 9.83 5.50
N GLY A 128 -18.20 10.48 5.05
CA GLY A 128 -18.02 11.92 5.12
C GLY A 128 -18.27 12.62 3.77
N VAL A 129 -19.04 13.72 3.76
CA VAL A 129 -19.41 14.45 2.53
C VAL A 129 -18.20 15.09 1.83
N SER A 130 -17.18 15.48 2.60
CA SER A 130 -15.94 16.09 2.09
C SER A 130 -14.69 15.30 2.45
N GLU A 131 -14.88 14.14 3.07
CA GLU A 131 -13.81 13.26 3.55
C GLU A 131 -13.72 12.04 2.66
N SER A 132 -12.52 11.48 2.59
CA SER A 132 -12.22 10.30 1.79
C SER A 132 -12.54 9.03 2.54
N ASP A 133 -13.24 8.09 1.90
CA ASP A 133 -13.36 6.72 2.41
C ASP A 133 -12.51 5.77 1.57
N VAL A 134 -12.18 4.62 2.13
CA VAL A 134 -11.47 3.56 1.41
C VAL A 134 -12.44 2.85 0.47
N PHE A 135 -12.03 2.62 -0.77
CA PHE A 135 -12.68 1.64 -1.66
C PHE A 135 -11.77 0.44 -1.93
N ILE A 136 -12.41 -0.68 -2.24
CA ILE A 136 -11.80 -1.90 -2.75
C ILE A 136 -12.69 -2.37 -3.89
N VAL A 137 -12.15 -2.49 -5.10
CA VAL A 137 -12.87 -3.01 -6.26
C VAL A 137 -12.16 -4.24 -6.81
N LYS A 138 -12.95 -5.25 -7.17
CA LYS A 138 -12.50 -6.44 -7.89
C LYS A 138 -13.11 -6.45 -9.29
N LEU A 139 -12.25 -6.69 -10.27
CA LEU A 139 -12.59 -6.85 -11.68
C LEU A 139 -12.09 -8.21 -12.18
N ASP A 140 -12.69 -8.71 -13.25
CA ASP A 140 -12.14 -9.87 -13.95
C ASP A 140 -10.89 -9.51 -14.78
N ALA A 141 -10.24 -10.51 -15.38
CA ALA A 141 -9.04 -10.33 -16.19
C ALA A 141 -9.22 -9.46 -17.46
N SER A 142 -10.48 -9.23 -17.86
CA SER A 142 -10.87 -8.37 -18.98
C SER A 142 -11.26 -6.96 -18.53
N GLY A 143 -11.24 -6.67 -17.22
CA GLY A 143 -11.63 -5.38 -16.66
C GLY A 143 -13.13 -5.24 -16.38
N ASN A 144 -13.92 -6.32 -16.46
CA ASN A 144 -15.34 -6.26 -16.13
C ASN A 144 -15.55 -6.28 -14.61
N PHE A 145 -16.59 -5.58 -14.14
CA PHE A 145 -16.96 -5.52 -12.73
C PHE A 145 -17.26 -6.89 -12.11
N ILE A 146 -16.77 -7.14 -10.89
CA ILE A 146 -17.17 -8.28 -10.05
C ILE A 146 -17.85 -7.80 -8.77
N TRP A 147 -17.15 -7.01 -7.95
CA TRP A 147 -17.69 -6.41 -6.74
C TRP A 147 -16.90 -5.16 -6.33
N ALA A 148 -17.53 -4.27 -5.57
CA ALA A 148 -16.88 -3.15 -4.87
C ALA A 148 -17.37 -3.07 -3.43
N LYS A 149 -16.48 -2.62 -2.54
CA LYS A 149 -16.68 -2.47 -1.10
C LYS A 149 -16.07 -1.15 -0.64
N ASN A 150 -16.67 -0.50 0.35
CA ASN A 150 -16.05 0.60 1.07
C ASN A 150 -16.04 0.35 2.57
N VAL A 151 -15.03 0.92 3.22
CA VAL A 151 -14.94 1.07 4.68
C VAL A 151 -14.52 2.51 4.94
N GLY A 152 -15.04 3.10 6.01
CA GLY A 152 -14.73 4.48 6.31
C GLY A 152 -15.38 4.99 7.58
N SER A 153 -15.01 6.22 7.92
CA SER A 153 -15.35 6.95 9.13
C SER A 153 -15.96 8.30 8.78
N SER A 154 -16.15 9.15 9.78
CA SER A 154 -16.50 10.55 9.55
C SER A 154 -15.31 11.45 9.19
N GLY A 155 -14.07 10.92 9.22
CA GLY A 155 -12.83 11.59 8.79
C GLY A 155 -12.25 10.95 7.53
N SER A 156 -11.13 11.46 7.03
CA SER A 156 -10.50 10.92 5.80
C SER A 156 -9.71 9.65 6.06
N ASP A 157 -10.15 8.51 5.56
CA ASP A 157 -9.47 7.23 5.65
C ASP A 157 -8.71 6.90 4.36
N TYR A 158 -7.57 6.19 4.49
CA TYR A 158 -6.69 5.92 3.36
C TYR A 158 -6.27 4.45 3.32
N ALA A 159 -6.22 3.85 2.13
CA ALA A 159 -5.73 2.48 1.91
C ALA A 159 -4.38 2.48 1.17
N TYR A 160 -3.31 2.25 1.92
CA TYR A 160 -1.94 2.25 1.39
C TYR A 160 -1.37 0.84 1.14
N GLY A 161 -1.90 -0.20 1.77
CA GLY A 161 -1.50 -1.58 1.53
C GLY A 161 -2.60 -2.39 0.86
N LEU A 162 -2.22 -3.23 -0.10
CA LEU A 162 -3.10 -4.22 -0.72
C LEU A 162 -2.31 -5.50 -1.00
N PHE A 163 -2.82 -6.64 -0.54
CA PHE A 163 -2.26 -7.95 -0.84
C PHE A 163 -3.38 -8.96 -1.10
N ILE A 164 -3.20 -9.81 -2.11
CA ILE A 164 -4.12 -10.90 -2.45
C ILE A 164 -3.38 -12.22 -2.28
N ASN A 165 -3.89 -13.10 -1.42
CA ASN A 165 -3.27 -14.41 -1.23
C ASN A 165 -3.69 -15.40 -2.34
N GLN A 166 -3.11 -16.60 -2.33
CA GLN A 166 -3.35 -17.61 -3.38
C GLN A 166 -4.79 -18.12 -3.44
N ILE A 167 -5.57 -18.01 -2.36
CA ILE A 167 -6.99 -18.40 -2.32
C ILE A 167 -7.92 -17.22 -2.64
N GLY A 168 -7.36 -16.03 -2.87
CA GLY A 168 -8.08 -14.82 -3.23
C GLY A 168 -8.56 -13.99 -2.04
N ASP A 169 -8.16 -14.30 -0.80
CA ASP A 169 -8.42 -13.40 0.33
C ASP A 169 -7.68 -12.08 0.10
N VAL A 170 -8.34 -11.00 0.51
CA VAL A 170 -7.89 -9.62 0.31
C VAL A 170 -7.45 -9.06 1.64
N TYR A 171 -6.26 -8.48 1.68
CA TYR A 171 -5.71 -7.78 2.84
C TYR A 171 -5.50 -6.32 2.47
N VAL A 172 -6.09 -5.42 3.24
CA VAL A 172 -5.99 -3.98 3.03
C VAL A 172 -5.47 -3.34 4.31
N SER A 173 -4.49 -2.46 4.20
CA SER A 173 -3.98 -1.69 5.33
C SER A 173 -3.94 -0.21 5.04
N GLY A 174 -3.95 0.58 6.10
CA GLY A 174 -3.93 2.03 5.97
C GLY A 174 -4.06 2.73 7.29
N ASN A 175 -4.56 3.96 7.24
CA ASN A 175 -4.91 4.73 8.41
C ASN A 175 -6.37 5.19 8.35
N PHE A 176 -6.96 5.36 9.52
CA PHE A 176 -8.32 5.84 9.69
C PHE A 176 -8.38 6.93 10.76
N PHE A 177 -9.43 7.74 10.69
CA PHE A 177 -9.70 8.81 11.65
C PHE A 177 -10.99 8.51 12.40
N ASN A 178 -11.20 9.18 13.54
CA ASN A 178 -12.45 9.07 14.32
C ASN A 178 -12.83 7.60 14.60
N THR A 179 -14.10 7.24 14.39
CA THR A 179 -14.60 5.86 14.50
C THR A 179 -14.89 5.30 13.10
N ILE A 180 -14.18 4.25 12.72
CA ILE A 180 -14.35 3.51 11.46
C ILE A 180 -15.22 2.27 11.68
N ASP A 181 -15.99 1.88 10.67
CA ASP A 181 -16.54 0.52 10.54
C ASP A 181 -15.74 -0.25 9.48
N LEU A 182 -15.08 -1.34 9.89
CA LEU A 182 -14.20 -2.15 9.03
C LEU A 182 -14.92 -3.37 8.45
N ASP A 183 -16.20 -3.60 8.77
CA ASP A 183 -17.01 -4.60 8.08
C ASP A 183 -17.76 -3.94 6.91
N PRO A 184 -17.40 -4.20 5.64
CA PRO A 184 -18.12 -3.64 4.49
C PRO A 184 -19.45 -4.35 4.20
N GLY A 185 -19.86 -5.29 5.06
CA GLY A 185 -21.12 -6.02 5.02
C GLY A 185 -22.21 -5.39 5.89
N PRO A 186 -23.25 -6.16 6.26
CA PRO A 186 -24.36 -5.67 7.08
C PRO A 186 -24.08 -5.72 8.59
N ALA A 187 -23.03 -6.41 9.02
CA ALA A 187 -22.59 -6.42 10.41
C ALA A 187 -21.70 -5.20 10.68
N ILE A 188 -21.34 -4.99 11.95
CA ILE A 188 -20.58 -3.82 12.39
C ILE A 188 -19.32 -4.33 13.09
N PHE A 189 -18.16 -3.85 12.65
CA PHE A 189 -16.90 -3.99 13.35
C PHE A 189 -16.26 -2.60 13.49
N THR A 190 -16.53 -1.93 14.62
CA THR A 190 -16.04 -0.56 14.83
C THR A 190 -14.77 -0.49 15.64
N ALA A 191 -13.91 0.46 15.27
CA ALA A 191 -12.74 0.87 16.01
C ALA A 191 -12.67 2.39 16.08
N THR A 192 -12.16 2.93 17.17
CA THR A 192 -11.98 4.38 17.36
C THR A 192 -10.50 4.68 17.49
N SER A 193 -10.02 5.68 16.74
CA SER A 193 -8.64 6.14 16.83
C SER A 193 -8.35 6.69 18.23
N ASN A 194 -7.20 6.30 18.78
CA ASN A 194 -6.69 6.75 20.08
C ASN A 194 -5.97 8.11 19.97
N GLY A 195 -5.71 8.58 18.75
CA GLY A 195 -4.95 9.79 18.46
C GLY A 195 -5.59 10.58 17.33
N SER A 196 -4.74 11.01 16.38
CA SER A 196 -5.21 11.73 15.19
C SER A 196 -5.53 10.79 14.04
N GLU A 197 -4.69 9.79 13.80
CA GLU A 197 -4.87 8.74 12.81
C GLU A 197 -4.25 7.45 13.35
N ASP A 198 -4.96 6.34 13.18
CA ASP A 198 -4.53 5.03 13.67
C ASP A 198 -4.47 4.03 12.51
N VAL A 199 -3.70 2.97 12.68
CA VAL A 199 -3.54 1.90 11.70
C VAL A 199 -4.77 1.01 11.67
N PHE A 200 -5.24 0.63 10.47
CA PHE A 200 -6.10 -0.54 10.30
C PHE A 200 -5.44 -1.61 9.42
N LEU A 201 -5.81 -2.86 9.67
CA LEU A 201 -5.58 -4.01 8.82
C LEU A 201 -6.90 -4.78 8.70
N LEU A 202 -7.40 -4.90 7.48
CA LEU A 202 -8.66 -5.55 7.13
C LEU A 202 -8.39 -6.79 6.29
N LYS A 203 -9.00 -7.92 6.66
CA LYS A 203 -9.03 -9.13 5.84
C LYS A 203 -10.45 -9.43 5.35
N LEU A 204 -10.59 -9.59 4.04
CA LEU A 204 -11.81 -10.05 3.36
C LEU A 204 -11.56 -11.39 2.66
N ASN A 205 -12.62 -12.15 2.41
CA ASN A 205 -12.57 -13.33 1.55
C ASN A 205 -12.58 -12.94 0.05
N SER A 206 -12.51 -13.93 -0.85
CA SER A 206 -12.45 -13.71 -2.31
C SER A 206 -13.71 -13.14 -2.97
N ILE A 207 -14.83 -13.12 -2.24
CA ILE A 207 -16.10 -12.49 -2.65
C ILE A 207 -16.38 -11.16 -1.91
N GLY A 208 -15.43 -10.71 -1.08
CA GLY A 208 -15.48 -9.42 -0.39
C GLY A 208 -16.28 -9.41 0.91
N ASP A 209 -16.50 -10.57 1.54
CA ASP A 209 -17.07 -10.61 2.90
C ASP A 209 -15.97 -10.45 3.95
N PHE A 210 -16.32 -9.79 5.06
CA PHE A 210 -15.47 -9.61 6.22
C PHE A 210 -15.04 -10.94 6.85
N LEU A 211 -13.74 -11.05 7.18
CA LEU A 211 -13.21 -12.17 7.95
C LEU A 211 -12.73 -11.72 9.34
N TRP A 212 -11.83 -10.75 9.38
CA TRP A 212 -11.36 -10.11 10.60
C TRP A 212 -10.69 -8.76 10.30
N ALA A 213 -10.55 -7.92 11.31
CA ALA A 213 -9.73 -6.72 11.25
C ALA A 213 -8.98 -6.50 12.58
N ALA A 214 -7.90 -5.75 12.51
CA ALA A 214 -7.10 -5.31 13.64
C ALA A 214 -6.76 -3.82 13.49
N THR A 215 -6.66 -3.11 14.60
CA THR A 215 -6.26 -1.70 14.63
C THR A 215 -5.17 -1.46 15.65
N PHE A 216 -4.24 -0.55 15.33
CA PHE A 216 -3.11 -0.23 16.18
C PHE A 216 -2.94 1.28 16.22
N GLY A 217 -2.83 1.85 17.41
CA GLY A 217 -2.66 3.30 17.53
C GLY A 217 -2.34 3.78 18.92
N SER A 218 -1.71 4.93 18.94
CA SER A 218 -1.22 5.67 20.10
C SER A 218 -2.04 6.96 20.27
N THR A 219 -1.57 7.88 21.11
CA THR A 219 -2.11 9.25 21.17
C THR A 219 -1.60 10.16 20.05
N GLY A 220 -0.78 9.65 19.13
CA GLY A 220 -0.08 10.39 18.09
C GLY A 220 -0.62 10.13 16.67
N LYS A 221 0.30 9.98 15.72
CA LYS A 221 0.04 9.65 14.31
C LYS A 221 0.62 8.29 13.96
N ASP A 222 -0.24 7.37 13.55
CA ASP A 222 0.12 5.99 13.26
C ASP A 222 -0.50 5.55 11.93
N GLY A 223 0.30 4.96 11.04
CA GLY A 223 -0.15 4.62 9.68
C GLY A 223 0.38 3.28 9.16
N GLY A 224 -0.51 2.47 8.58
CA GLY A 224 -0.19 1.16 8.00
C GLY A 224 0.08 1.23 6.50
N SER A 225 1.35 1.37 6.12
CA SER A 225 1.75 1.65 4.73
C SER A 225 1.79 0.43 3.80
N THR A 226 2.03 -0.78 4.32
CA THR A 226 2.22 -1.96 3.48
C THR A 226 1.86 -3.26 4.21
N VAL A 227 1.31 -4.22 3.47
CA VAL A 227 0.93 -5.55 3.95
C VAL A 227 1.44 -6.63 3.01
N ALA A 228 1.90 -7.76 3.56
CA ALA A 228 2.30 -8.95 2.81
C ALA A 228 1.97 -10.21 3.61
N CYS A 229 1.85 -11.36 2.94
CA CYS A 229 1.75 -12.65 3.64
C CYS A 229 2.90 -13.58 3.25
N ASP A 230 3.27 -14.49 4.17
CA ASP A 230 4.10 -15.64 3.82
C ASP A 230 3.28 -16.82 3.28
N GLN A 231 3.97 -17.88 2.85
CA GLN A 231 3.35 -19.10 2.31
C GLN A 231 2.48 -19.87 3.31
N PHE A 232 2.61 -19.59 4.61
CA PHE A 232 1.80 -20.19 5.67
C PHE A 232 0.56 -19.34 6.00
N GLY A 233 0.41 -18.19 5.34
CA GLY A 233 -0.67 -17.24 5.59
C GLY A 233 -0.44 -16.33 6.80
N ASN A 234 0.78 -16.29 7.36
CA ASN A 234 1.08 -15.27 8.37
C ASN A 234 1.12 -13.91 7.68
N VAL A 235 0.55 -12.91 8.35
CA VAL A 235 0.39 -11.56 7.83
C VAL A 235 1.48 -10.68 8.42
N TYR A 236 2.14 -9.91 7.56
CA TYR A 236 3.13 -8.92 7.93
C TYR A 236 2.57 -7.55 7.58
N LEU A 237 2.61 -6.62 8.53
CA LEU A 237 2.19 -5.23 8.34
C LEU A 237 3.31 -4.31 8.82
N SER A 238 3.53 -3.22 8.09
CA SER A 238 4.52 -2.21 8.45
C SER A 238 4.07 -0.82 8.05
N GLY A 239 4.69 0.18 8.66
CA GLY A 239 4.42 1.59 8.45
C GLY A 239 5.14 2.41 9.52
N TYR A 240 4.49 3.46 10.01
CA TYR A 240 5.03 4.35 11.03
C TYR A 240 4.12 4.44 12.26
N PHE A 241 4.70 4.78 13.40
CA PHE A 241 3.96 5.07 14.63
C PHE A 241 4.66 6.13 15.49
N GLN A 242 3.90 6.81 16.32
CA GLN A 242 4.39 7.79 17.29
C GLN A 242 4.10 7.33 18.72
N PHE A 243 4.92 7.72 19.69
CA PHE A 243 4.73 7.39 21.09
C PHE A 243 4.67 5.87 21.33
N THR A 244 3.77 5.39 22.20
CA THR A 244 3.69 3.97 22.59
C THR A 244 2.42 3.34 22.05
N ILE A 245 2.56 2.20 21.38
CA ILE A 245 1.47 1.36 20.88
C ILE A 245 1.58 -0.03 21.51
N ASP A 246 0.44 -0.64 21.82
CA ASP A 246 0.33 -2.08 22.00
C ASP A 246 0.03 -2.76 20.66
N PHE A 247 0.95 -3.60 20.20
CA PHE A 247 0.84 -4.30 18.92
C PHE A 247 0.19 -5.69 19.04
N ASP A 248 -0.28 -6.11 20.21
CA ASP A 248 -1.11 -7.31 20.34
C ASP A 248 -2.59 -6.93 20.13
N PRO A 249 -3.26 -7.37 19.03
CA PRO A 249 -4.68 -7.09 18.82
C PRO A 249 -5.60 -7.96 19.71
N GLY A 250 -5.03 -8.91 20.46
CA GLY A 250 -5.72 -9.78 21.39
C GLY A 250 -5.72 -9.24 22.83
N PRO A 251 -5.92 -10.13 23.84
CA PRO A 251 -5.94 -9.73 25.25
C PRO A 251 -4.55 -9.62 25.89
N GLY A 252 -3.49 -9.97 25.16
CA GLY A 252 -2.11 -9.84 25.63
C GLY A 252 -1.60 -8.41 25.51
N THR A 253 -0.32 -8.22 25.76
CA THR A 253 0.35 -6.93 25.58
C THR A 253 1.72 -7.10 24.95
N SER A 254 2.01 -6.30 23.93
CA SER A 254 3.30 -6.20 23.27
C SER A 254 3.56 -4.75 22.88
N THR A 255 3.99 -3.96 23.86
CA THR A 255 4.20 -2.52 23.68
C THR A 255 5.54 -2.19 23.05
N LEU A 256 5.53 -1.31 22.06
CA LEU A 256 6.72 -0.66 21.50
C LEU A 256 6.58 0.86 21.61
N SER A 257 7.69 1.56 21.74
CA SER A 257 7.74 3.02 21.87
C SER A 257 8.65 3.62 20.81
N SER A 258 8.20 4.69 20.17
CA SER A 258 9.05 5.46 19.27
C SER A 258 10.08 6.29 20.03
N VAL A 259 11.21 6.56 19.40
CA VAL A 259 12.33 7.30 19.96
C VAL A 259 12.01 8.79 19.92
N SER A 260 12.23 9.48 21.06
CA SER A 260 12.02 10.92 21.20
C SER A 260 10.61 11.45 20.86
N GLY A 261 9.63 10.57 20.69
CA GLY A 261 8.26 10.93 20.34
C GLY A 261 8.08 11.35 18.87
N TRP A 262 9.03 11.03 17.99
CA TRP A 262 8.84 11.17 16.53
C TRP A 262 8.29 9.87 15.92
N GLN A 263 8.12 9.85 14.60
CA GLN A 263 7.58 8.69 13.91
C GLN A 263 8.68 7.66 13.69
N ASP A 264 8.53 6.47 14.26
CA ASP A 264 9.43 5.35 14.04
C ASP A 264 8.73 4.26 13.22
N ILE A 265 9.52 3.33 12.69
CA ILE A 265 9.02 2.22 11.90
C ILE A 265 8.57 1.10 12.83
N PHE A 266 7.39 0.54 12.56
CA PHE A 266 6.98 -0.74 13.14
C PHE A 266 6.92 -1.83 12.09
N LEU A 267 7.12 -3.07 12.53
CA LEU A 267 6.86 -4.28 11.77
C LEU A 267 6.17 -5.28 12.69
N ILE A 268 4.97 -5.70 12.32
CA ILE A 268 4.20 -6.70 13.06
C ILE A 268 3.99 -7.94 12.20
N LYS A 269 4.06 -9.10 12.85
CA LYS A 269 3.66 -10.38 12.30
C LYS A 269 2.47 -10.94 13.09
N LEU A 270 1.41 -11.29 12.36
CA LEU A 270 0.22 -11.97 12.84
C LEU A 270 0.10 -13.34 12.18
N ASP A 271 -0.64 -14.26 12.80
CA ASP A 271 -1.07 -15.48 12.13
C ASP A 271 -2.23 -15.21 11.13
N ASN A 272 -2.65 -16.23 10.40
CA ASN A 272 -3.72 -16.09 9.39
C ASN A 272 -5.10 -15.74 9.99
N ALA A 273 -5.29 -15.96 11.29
CA ALA A 273 -6.50 -15.62 12.03
C ALA A 273 -6.40 -14.23 12.69
N GLY A 274 -5.30 -13.51 12.51
CA GLY A 274 -5.07 -12.18 13.06
C GLY A 274 -4.51 -12.19 14.49
N ASN A 275 -4.08 -13.34 15.03
CA ASN A 275 -3.49 -13.39 16.36
C ASN A 275 -2.02 -12.93 16.33
N PHE A 276 -1.59 -12.27 17.40
CA PHE A 276 -0.22 -11.79 17.55
C PHE A 276 0.83 -12.91 17.49
N ILE A 277 1.93 -12.68 16.76
CA ILE A 277 3.13 -13.53 16.81
C ILE A 277 4.31 -12.74 17.39
N TRP A 278 4.66 -11.62 16.76
CA TRP A 278 5.70 -10.71 17.25
C TRP A 278 5.52 -9.31 16.64
N ALA A 279 6.06 -8.29 17.32
CA ALA A 279 6.25 -6.95 16.78
C ALA A 279 7.68 -6.50 17.04
N LYS A 280 8.18 -5.67 16.12
CA LYS A 280 9.52 -5.06 16.14
C LYS A 280 9.38 -3.59 15.75
N SER A 281 10.28 -2.76 16.26
CA SER A 281 10.41 -1.36 15.83
C SER A 281 11.87 -1.01 15.63
N TYR A 282 12.11 -0.04 14.76
CA TYR A 282 13.42 0.54 14.52
C TYR A 282 13.23 1.98 14.03
N GLY A 283 14.16 2.86 14.39
CA GLY A 283 14.01 4.30 14.17
C GLY A 283 15.05 5.10 14.94
N GLY A 284 14.87 6.43 14.93
CA GLY A 284 15.81 7.40 15.47
C GLY A 284 15.11 8.61 16.06
N SER A 285 15.84 9.72 16.19
CA SER A 285 15.26 10.97 16.69
C SER A 285 14.46 11.75 15.64
N GLY A 286 14.32 11.21 14.43
CA GLY A 286 13.70 11.84 13.27
C GLY A 286 12.42 11.13 12.84
N ILE A 287 11.96 11.42 11.62
CA ILE A 287 10.78 10.77 11.02
C ILE A 287 11.25 9.62 10.12
N ASP A 288 10.86 8.41 10.49
CA ASP A 288 11.22 7.17 9.82
C ASP A 288 9.96 6.42 9.39
N ASN A 289 9.99 5.81 8.21
CA ASN A 289 8.82 5.12 7.65
C ASN A 289 9.21 3.92 6.79
N CYS A 290 8.39 2.86 6.82
CA CYS A 290 8.45 1.74 5.88
C CYS A 290 7.30 1.85 4.88
N LEU A 291 7.62 2.18 3.63
CA LEU A 291 6.63 2.40 2.57
C LEU A 291 6.28 1.12 1.82
N SER A 292 7.18 0.13 1.78
CA SER A 292 6.96 -1.13 1.06
C SER A 292 7.72 -2.28 1.70
N MET A 293 7.10 -3.46 1.66
CA MET A 293 7.62 -4.70 2.20
C MET A 293 7.33 -5.87 1.27
N ARG A 294 8.23 -6.85 1.21
CA ARG A 294 7.99 -8.15 0.57
C ARG A 294 8.63 -9.26 1.37
N ILE A 295 8.03 -10.44 1.25
CA ILE A 295 8.46 -11.66 1.90
C ILE A 295 8.97 -12.61 0.82
N ASP A 296 10.21 -13.10 0.95
CA ASP A 296 10.75 -14.10 0.01
C ASP A 296 10.27 -15.53 0.35
N GLN A 297 10.61 -16.49 -0.51
CA GLN A 297 10.19 -17.89 -0.33
C GLN A 297 10.81 -18.57 0.90
N LEU A 298 11.87 -18.00 1.47
CA LEU A 298 12.49 -18.44 2.72
C LEU A 298 11.92 -17.68 3.93
N ASN A 299 10.89 -16.86 3.72
CA ASN A 299 10.26 -15.96 4.68
C ASN A 299 11.19 -14.85 5.22
N ASN A 300 12.27 -14.51 4.50
CA ASN A 300 13.00 -13.30 4.84
C ASN A 300 12.17 -12.08 4.45
N ILE A 301 12.32 -11.02 5.23
CA ILE A 301 11.56 -9.79 5.11
C ILE A 301 12.48 -8.75 4.49
N TYR A 302 12.00 -8.09 3.45
CA TYR A 302 12.67 -6.93 2.87
C TYR A 302 11.77 -5.73 3.11
N CYS A 303 12.35 -4.62 3.55
CA CYS A 303 11.67 -3.36 3.82
C CYS A 303 12.39 -2.22 3.11
N THR A 304 11.64 -1.25 2.61
CA THR A 304 12.18 0.02 2.10
C THR A 304 11.31 1.16 2.55
N GLY A 305 11.92 2.33 2.67
CA GLY A 305 11.22 3.58 2.90
C GLY A 305 12.23 4.69 3.05
N TYR A 306 11.97 5.61 3.97
CA TYR A 306 12.86 6.72 4.27
C TYR A 306 13.13 6.83 5.76
N PHE A 307 14.22 7.51 6.10
CA PHE A 307 14.63 7.77 7.47
C PHE A 307 15.36 9.12 7.58
N HIS A 308 15.35 9.70 8.78
CA HIS A 308 15.98 11.00 9.09
C HIS A 308 17.08 10.81 10.14
N ASP A 309 18.04 11.74 10.17
CA ASP A 309 19.14 11.78 11.14
C ASP A 309 19.94 10.47 11.23
N ILE A 310 19.84 9.74 12.35
CA ILE A 310 20.54 8.48 12.59
C ILE A 310 19.51 7.46 13.07
N VAL A 311 19.43 6.34 12.36
CA VAL A 311 18.57 5.21 12.71
C VAL A 311 19.40 3.99 13.09
N ASP A 312 19.00 3.31 14.15
CA ASP A 312 19.43 1.94 14.43
C ASP A 312 18.55 0.98 13.64
N PHE A 313 19.12 0.37 12.59
CA PHE A 313 18.40 -0.55 11.72
C PHE A 313 18.35 -1.99 12.24
N ASP A 314 18.90 -2.27 13.43
CA ASP A 314 18.75 -3.57 14.09
C ASP A 314 17.54 -3.55 15.04
N PRO A 315 16.43 -4.26 14.73
CA PRO A 315 15.27 -4.30 15.61
C PRO A 315 15.46 -5.18 16.85
N GLY A 316 16.64 -5.80 16.99
CA GLY A 316 17.04 -6.65 18.11
C GLY A 316 17.92 -5.91 19.13
N PRO A 317 18.70 -6.65 19.94
CA PRO A 317 19.59 -6.07 20.95
C PRO A 317 20.95 -5.59 20.39
N GLY A 318 21.20 -5.80 19.09
CA GLY A 318 22.40 -5.29 18.43
C GLY A 318 22.28 -3.79 18.14
N ILE A 319 23.30 -3.25 17.47
CA ILE A 319 23.32 -1.85 17.05
C ILE A 319 23.82 -1.79 15.61
N MET A 320 23.01 -1.21 14.73
CA MET A 320 23.34 -0.92 13.34
C MET A 320 22.94 0.51 12.99
N ASN A 321 23.65 1.47 13.58
CA ASN A 321 23.44 2.89 13.32
C ASN A 321 23.92 3.30 11.93
N LEU A 322 23.04 3.88 11.13
CA LEU A 322 23.39 4.55 9.88
C LEU A 322 22.84 5.98 9.86
N PRO A 323 23.68 6.98 9.52
CA PRO A 323 23.21 8.35 9.32
C PRO A 323 22.59 8.54 7.93
N SER A 324 21.66 9.48 7.81
CA SER A 324 21.30 10.10 6.53
C SER A 324 22.44 11.02 6.07
N ALA A 325 22.63 11.10 4.75
CA ALA A 325 23.57 12.02 4.12
C ALA A 325 23.00 13.45 3.99
N GLY A 326 21.67 13.58 4.10
CA GLY A 326 20.91 14.83 4.11
C GLY A 326 19.83 14.85 5.18
N LEU A 327 18.71 15.53 4.90
CA LEU A 327 17.55 15.53 5.79
C LEU A 327 16.84 14.18 5.79
N GLN A 328 16.72 13.56 4.61
CA GLN A 328 16.02 12.30 4.42
C GLN A 328 16.73 11.41 3.40
N ASP A 329 17.03 10.18 3.79
CA ASP A 329 17.63 9.16 2.92
C ASP A 329 16.72 7.94 2.82
N ASN A 330 16.92 7.12 1.80
CA ASN A 330 16.21 5.86 1.66
C ASN A 330 17.04 4.66 2.14
N TYR A 331 16.37 3.59 2.53
CA TYR A 331 17.01 2.35 2.97
C TYR A 331 16.42 1.12 2.28
N ILE A 332 17.20 0.06 2.18
CA ILE A 332 16.75 -1.30 1.93
C ILE A 332 17.26 -2.14 3.10
N LEU A 333 16.34 -2.69 3.87
CA LEU A 333 16.61 -3.54 5.02
C LEU A 333 16.19 -4.97 4.70
N LYS A 334 17.04 -5.94 5.07
CA LYS A 334 16.70 -7.35 5.11
C LYS A 334 16.69 -7.85 6.56
N LEU A 335 15.60 -8.50 6.93
CA LEU A 335 15.43 -9.23 8.18
C LEU A 335 15.20 -10.72 7.90
N ASP A 336 15.49 -11.56 8.88
CA ASP A 336 15.17 -12.99 8.84
C ASP A 336 13.69 -13.25 9.20
N PRO A 337 13.19 -14.51 9.15
CA PRO A 337 11.80 -14.82 9.45
C PRO A 337 11.34 -14.53 10.90
N SER A 338 12.29 -14.30 11.82
CA SER A 338 12.04 -13.90 13.21
C SER A 338 11.98 -12.38 13.38
N GLY A 339 12.24 -11.63 12.30
CA GLY A 339 12.36 -10.18 12.31
C GLY A 339 13.71 -9.71 12.85
N ASP A 340 14.73 -10.57 12.86
CA ASP A 340 16.07 -10.22 13.32
C ASP A 340 16.94 -9.70 12.16
N PHE A 341 17.85 -8.78 12.47
CA PHE A 341 18.66 -8.08 11.48
C PHE A 341 19.57 -9.01 10.66
N VAL A 342 19.60 -8.81 9.33
CA VAL A 342 20.54 -9.50 8.43
C VAL A 342 21.50 -8.52 7.76
N TRP A 343 20.98 -7.51 7.05
CA TRP A 343 21.78 -6.42 6.48
C TRP A 343 20.89 -5.22 6.14
N VAL A 344 21.50 -4.03 6.07
CA VAL A 344 20.87 -2.82 5.55
C VAL A 344 21.80 -2.13 4.54
N LYS A 345 21.20 -1.44 3.58
CA LYS A 345 21.88 -0.50 2.67
C LYS A 345 21.10 0.80 2.63
N THR A 346 21.79 1.93 2.73
CA THR A 346 21.19 3.25 2.58
C THR A 346 21.66 3.89 1.29
N TYR A 347 20.80 4.74 0.73
CA TYR A 347 21.06 5.52 -0.46
C TYR A 347 20.51 6.93 -0.23
N GLY A 348 21.31 7.93 -0.54
CA GLY A 348 20.93 9.31 -0.32
C GLY A 348 22.02 10.29 -0.73
N SER A 349 21.63 11.54 -0.83
CA SER A 349 22.43 12.69 -1.21
C SER A 349 22.29 13.77 -0.12
N ILE A 350 22.66 15.02 -0.44
CA ILE A 350 22.49 16.13 0.51
C ILE A 350 21.04 16.64 0.59
N GLY A 351 20.17 16.19 -0.32
CA GLY A 351 18.75 16.55 -0.39
C GLY A 351 17.84 15.48 0.21
N ASP A 352 16.53 15.59 -0.05
CA ASP A 352 15.57 14.54 0.30
C ASP A 352 15.56 13.46 -0.79
N ASP A 353 15.78 12.21 -0.38
CA ASP A 353 15.76 11.04 -1.24
C ASP A 353 14.65 10.06 -0.80
N PHE A 354 13.94 9.48 -1.77
CA PHE A 354 12.75 8.65 -1.52
C PHE A 354 12.89 7.26 -2.18
N GLY A 355 12.75 6.19 -1.40
CA GLY A 355 12.55 4.83 -1.89
C GLY A 355 11.10 4.40 -1.64
N THR A 356 10.30 4.21 -2.69
CA THR A 356 8.85 4.03 -2.54
C THR A 356 8.37 2.59 -2.70
N SER A 357 9.12 1.74 -3.41
CA SER A 357 8.75 0.34 -3.66
C SER A 357 9.93 -0.48 -4.21
N PHE A 358 9.76 -1.81 -4.21
CA PHE A 358 10.61 -2.76 -4.94
C PHE A 358 9.74 -3.87 -5.54
N VAL A 359 10.17 -4.43 -6.68
CA VAL A 359 9.44 -5.45 -7.46
C VAL A 359 9.93 -6.85 -7.13
#